data_AF-A0AAU2JB55-F1
#
_entry.id   AF-A0AAU2JB55-F1
#
_cell.length_a   1.000
_cell.length_b   1.000
_cell.length_c   1.000
_cell.angle_alpha   90.00
_cell.angle_beta   90.00
_cell.angle_gamma   90.00
#
_symmetry.space_group_name_H-M   'P 1'
#
loop_
_entity.id
_entity.type
_entity.pdbx_description
1 polymer ?
#
loop_
_entity_poly.entity_id
_entity_poly.type
_entity_poly.pdbx_seq_one_letter_code
_entity_poly.pdbx_strand_id
1 'polypeptide(L)'
;MDPAKFDFYAMDCYRLLGEDRFAKNLADEVIRAGTDFDGSERLPMRMTEVRITLGVVAAGQGDLDQAVNYGEWALKGDRQSLPSLLTVSATQTSPAYKKSSSEY
;
A
#
# COMPACT_ATOMS: atom_id res chain seq x y z
N MET A 1 -19.55 -4.57 -12.20
CA MET A 1 -18.17 -4.90 -11.80
C MET A 1 -17.46 -3.59 -11.52
N ASP A 2 -16.82 -3.46 -10.36
CA ASP A 2 -15.97 -2.30 -10.04
C ASP A 2 -14.56 -2.57 -10.59
N PRO A 3 -14.09 -1.86 -11.65
CA PRO A 3 -12.81 -2.12 -12.29
C PRO A 3 -11.63 -1.99 -11.33
N ALA A 4 -11.71 -1.08 -10.34
CA ALA A 4 -10.64 -0.83 -9.38
C ALA A 4 -10.48 -1.94 -8.34
N LYS A 5 -11.43 -2.88 -8.28
CA LYS A 5 -11.37 -4.01 -7.35
C LYS A 5 -10.20 -4.95 -7.68
N PHE A 6 -9.93 -5.17 -8.98
CA PHE A 6 -8.79 -6.00 -9.38
C PHE A 6 -7.47 -5.35 -8.96
N ASP A 7 -7.28 -4.07 -9.31
CA ASP A 7 -6.05 -3.34 -8.99
C ASP A 7 -5.80 -3.27 -7.49
N PHE A 8 -6.86 -3.07 -6.70
CA PHE A 8 -6.79 -3.05 -5.24
C PHE A 8 -6.27 -4.36 -4.64
N TYR A 9 -6.81 -5.52 -5.04
CA TYR A 9 -6.32 -6.80 -4.50
C TYR A 9 -4.95 -7.18 -5.08
N ALA A 10 -4.69 -6.87 -6.35
CA ALA A 10 -3.39 -7.12 -6.95
C ALA A 10 -2.29 -6.29 -6.26
N MET A 11 -2.57 -5.03 -5.92
CA MET A 11 -1.69 -4.15 -5.14
C MET A 11 -1.27 -4.82 -3.82
N ASP A 12 -2.24 -5.29 -3.03
CA ASP A 12 -1.96 -5.95 -1.75
C ASP A 12 -1.11 -7.21 -1.92
N CYS A 13 -1.41 -8.02 -2.94
CA CYS A 13 -0.60 -9.21 -3.25
C CYS A 13 0.86 -8.84 -3.57
N TYR A 14 1.08 -7.83 -4.41
CA TYR A 14 2.44 -7.41 -4.76
C TYR A 14 3.17 -6.76 -3.58
N ARG A 15 2.48 -6.02 -2.71
CA ARG A 15 3.04 -5.51 -1.46
C ARG A 15 3.51 -6.65 -0.56
N LEU A 16 2.70 -7.69 -0.37
CA LEU A 16 3.07 -8.86 0.45
C LEU A 16 4.25 -9.65 -0.14
N LEU A 17 4.42 -9.62 -1.46
CA LEU A 17 5.56 -10.25 -2.15
C LEU A 17 6.83 -9.38 -2.17
N GLY A 18 6.76 -8.12 -1.70
CA GLY A 18 7.87 -7.16 -1.77
C GLY A 18 8.15 -6.63 -3.18
N GLU A 19 7.19 -6.77 -4.10
CA GLU A 19 7.27 -6.30 -5.48
C GLU A 19 6.84 -4.83 -5.57
N ASP A 20 7.60 -3.97 -4.89
CA ASP A 20 7.26 -2.57 -4.59
C ASP A 20 6.88 -1.74 -5.82
N ARG A 21 7.53 -1.98 -6.96
CA ARG A 21 7.23 -1.25 -8.20
C ARG A 21 5.83 -1.56 -8.71
N PHE A 22 5.40 -2.82 -8.65
CA PHE A 22 4.07 -3.22 -9.09
C PHE A 22 3.01 -2.76 -8.09
N ALA A 23 3.29 -2.90 -6.78
CA ALA A 23 2.43 -2.41 -5.72
C ALA A 23 2.18 -0.90 -5.86
N LYS A 24 3.24 -0.10 -6.08
CA LYS A 24 3.12 1.35 -6.27
C LYS A 24 2.30 1.71 -7.51
N ASN A 25 2.57 1.08 -8.66
CA ASN A 25 1.84 1.41 -9.89
C ASN A 25 0.35 1.13 -9.74
N LEU A 26 -0.03 0.01 -9.11
CA LEU A 26 -1.43 -0.31 -8.86
C LEU A 26 -2.06 0.61 -7.81
N ALA A 27 -1.30 1.03 -6.79
CA ALA A 27 -1.74 2.05 -5.85
C ALA A 27 -2.11 3.36 -6.55
N ASP A 28 -1.31 3.81 -7.53
CA ASP A 28 -1.61 4.99 -8.34
C ASP A 28 -2.93 4.82 -9.13
N GLU A 29 -3.22 3.61 -9.64
CA GLU A 29 -4.49 3.31 -10.32
C GLU A 29 -5.69 3.32 -9.38
N VAL A 30 -5.53 2.78 -8.17
CA VAL A 30 -6.58 2.77 -7.16
C VAL A 30 -6.90 4.19 -6.71
N ILE A 31 -5.90 5.08 -6.56
CA ILE A 31 -6.12 6.51 -6.27
C ILE A 31 -6.92 7.15 -7.39
N ARG A 32 -6.48 6.99 -8.64
CA ARG A 32 -7.17 7.59 -9.80
C ARG A 32 -8.61 7.13 -9.89
N ALA A 33 -8.88 5.84 -9.68
CA ALA A 33 -10.24 5.31 -9.75
C ALA A 33 -11.10 5.67 -8.52
N GLY A 34 -10.46 5.85 -7.35
CA GLY A 34 -11.09 6.15 -6.07
C GLY A 34 -11.30 7.64 -5.80
N THR A 35 -10.76 8.52 -6.63
CA THR A 35 -10.89 9.98 -6.51
C THR A 35 -11.93 10.48 -7.53
N ASP A 36 -12.83 11.35 -7.11
CA ASP A 36 -13.79 12.01 -8.01
C ASP A 36 -13.19 13.26 -8.68
N PHE A 37 -13.89 13.84 -9.66
CA PHE A 37 -13.39 15.00 -10.42
C PHE A 37 -13.15 16.23 -9.54
N ASP A 38 -13.84 16.33 -8.41
CA ASP A 38 -13.69 17.41 -7.41
C ASP A 38 -12.58 17.14 -6.38
N GLY A 39 -11.88 16.00 -6.51
CA GLY A 39 -10.83 15.57 -5.59
C GLY A 39 -11.33 14.79 -4.37
N SER A 40 -12.63 14.54 -4.24
CA SER A 40 -13.17 13.77 -3.12
C SER A 40 -12.87 12.27 -3.23
N GLU A 41 -12.58 11.64 -2.10
CA GLU A 41 -12.35 10.19 -2.01
C GLU A 41 -13.67 9.44 -1.94
N ARG A 42 -13.95 8.60 -2.94
CA ARG A 42 -15.16 7.78 -3.02
C ARG A 42 -15.04 6.45 -2.26
N LEU A 43 -13.82 5.99 -2.01
CA LEU A 43 -13.51 4.67 -1.44
C LEU A 43 -12.57 4.76 -0.23
N PRO A 44 -12.98 5.44 0.87
CA PRO A 44 -12.08 5.83 1.96
C PRO A 44 -11.28 4.67 2.57
N MET A 45 -11.90 3.50 2.78
CA MET A 45 -11.15 2.33 3.30
C MET A 45 -10.07 1.83 2.33
N ARG A 46 -10.32 1.89 1.01
CA ARG A 46 -9.29 1.51 0.02
C ARG A 46 -8.19 2.54 -0.03
N MET A 47 -8.52 3.83 0.13
CA MET A 47 -7.54 4.90 0.16
C MET A 47 -6.64 4.80 1.39
N THR A 48 -7.16 4.37 2.53
CA THR A 48 -6.34 4.01 3.70
C THR A 48 -5.33 2.91 3.38
N GLU A 49 -5.76 1.80 2.77
CA GLU A 49 -4.86 0.68 2.44
C GLU A 49 -3.82 1.06 1.37
N VAL A 50 -4.21 1.91 0.40
CA VAL A 50 -3.29 2.47 -0.58
C VAL A 50 -2.19 3.29 0.10
N ARG A 51 -2.56 4.17 1.05
CA ARG A 51 -1.59 4.95 1.83
C ARG A 51 -0.65 4.03 2.60
N ILE A 52 -1.19 3.00 3.24
CA ILE A 52 -0.36 2.01 3.93
C ILE A 52 0.64 1.37 2.96
N THR A 53 0.18 1.00 1.77
CA THR A 53 1.04 0.42 0.74
C THR A 53 2.16 1.36 0.31
N LEU A 54 1.84 2.62 0.04
CA LEU A 54 2.84 3.63 -0.30
C LEU A 54 3.82 3.90 0.84
N GLY A 55 3.35 3.86 2.09
CA GLY A 55 4.21 3.97 3.27
C GLY A 55 5.21 2.82 3.39
N VAL A 56 4.77 1.57 3.13
CA VAL A 56 5.66 0.40 3.10
C VAL A 56 6.69 0.50 1.99
N VAL A 57 6.28 0.90 0.78
CA VAL A 57 7.20 1.09 -0.35
C VAL A 57 8.23 2.19 -0.06
N ALA A 58 7.81 3.32 0.52
CA ALA A 58 8.71 4.40 0.91
C ALA A 58 9.72 3.94 1.96
N ALA A 59 9.27 3.21 2.98
CA ALA A 59 10.15 2.64 4.01
C ALA A 59 11.18 1.66 3.41
N GLY A 60 10.76 0.79 2.47
CA GLY A 60 11.65 -0.12 1.76
C GLY A 60 12.71 0.58 0.92
N GLN A 61 12.42 1.79 0.44
CA GLN A 61 13.35 2.65 -0.32
C GLN A 61 14.24 3.53 0.56
N GLY A 62 14.04 3.51 1.89
CA GLY A 62 14.76 4.36 2.85
C GLY A 62 14.23 5.79 2.96
N ASP A 63 13.10 6.11 2.32
CA ASP A 63 12.41 7.40 2.44
C ASP A 63 11.48 7.38 3.66
N LEU A 64 12.09 7.52 4.84
CA LEU A 64 11.38 7.44 6.12
C LEU A 64 10.40 8.59 6.32
N ASP A 65 10.70 9.77 5.79
CA ASP A 65 9.82 10.95 5.90
C ASP A 65 8.51 10.70 5.14
N GLN A 66 8.59 10.21 3.91
CA GLN A 66 7.38 9.82 3.16
C GLN A 66 6.66 8.65 3.81
N ALA A 67 7.39 7.66 4.34
CA ALA A 67 6.78 6.53 5.01
C ALA A 67 5.92 6.96 6.22
N VAL A 68 6.45 7.87 7.05
CA VAL A 68 5.73 8.45 8.19
C VAL A 68 4.52 9.25 7.73
N ASN A 69 4.70 10.12 6.73
CA ASN A 69 3.61 10.94 6.19
C ASN A 69 2.44 10.06 5.73
N TYR A 70 2.70 9.01 4.94
CA TYR A 70 1.65 8.10 4.50
C TYR A 70 1.00 7.33 5.65
N GLY A 71 1.78 6.91 6.65
CA GLY A 71 1.27 6.28 7.86
C GLY A 71 0.30 7.18 8.63
N GLU A 72 0.67 8.44 8.85
CA GLU A 72 -0.21 9.41 9.51
C GLU A 72 -1.51 9.65 8.73
N TRP A 73 -1.41 9.81 7.41
CA TRP A 73 -2.59 9.98 6.56
C TRP A 73 -3.50 8.75 6.57
N ALA A 74 -2.94 7.55 6.61
CA ALA A 74 -3.72 6.32 6.71
C ALA A 74 -4.51 6.24 8.03
N LEU A 75 -3.92 6.72 9.12
CA LEU A 75 -4.52 6.69 10.46
C LEU A 75 -5.57 7.78 10.69
N LYS A 76 -5.57 8.86 9.90
CA LYS A 76 -6.54 9.97 10.00
C LYS A 76 -7.95 9.64 9.50
N GLY A 77 -8.18 8.49 8.86
CA GLY A 77 -9.49 8.11 8.35
C GLY A 77 -10.51 7.76 9.46
N ASP A 78 -11.74 8.23 9.33
CA ASP A 78 -12.84 8.00 10.30
C ASP A 78 -13.14 6.51 10.55
N ARG A 79 -12.92 5.66 9.53
CA ARG A 79 -13.14 4.22 9.61
C ARG A 79 -11.82 3.47 9.54
N GLN A 80 -11.36 3.00 10.70
CA GLN A 80 -10.12 2.23 10.83
C GLN A 80 -10.40 0.72 10.81
N SER A 81 -9.62 -0.02 10.01
CA SER A 81 -9.60 -1.50 10.02
C SER A 81 -8.44 -1.96 10.91
N LEU A 82 -8.75 -2.29 12.17
CA LEU A 82 -7.74 -2.82 13.11
C LEU A 82 -6.98 -4.05 12.56
N PRO A 83 -7.61 -5.02 11.86
CA PRO A 83 -6.89 -6.14 11.26
C PRO A 83 -5.87 -5.71 10.21
N SER A 84 -6.21 -4.79 9.32
CA SER A 84 -5.29 -4.28 8.29
C SER A 84 -4.07 -3.60 8.91
N LEU A 85 -4.29 -2.75 9.93
CA LEU A 85 -3.22 -2.06 10.65
C LEU A 85 -2.24 -3.04 11.32
N LEU A 86 -2.77 -4.10 11.93
CA LEU A 86 -1.95 -5.12 12.61
C LEU A 86 -1.13 -5.95 11.62
N THR A 87 -1.71 -6.42 10.51
CA THR A 87 -0.99 -7.22 9.50
C THR A 87 0.19 -6.45 8.92
N VAL A 88 0.01 -5.15 8.66
CA VAL A 88 1.06 -4.29 8.11
C VAL A 88 2.20 -4.09 9.11
N SER A 89 1.87 -3.79 10.38
CA SER A 89 2.88 -3.60 11.42
C SER A 89 3.80 -4.83 11.58
N ALA A 90 3.27 -6.04 11.35
CA ALA A 90 4.01 -7.29 11.45
C ALA A 90 4.95 -7.55 10.24
N THR A 91 4.64 -7.00 9.06
CA THR A 91 5.46 -7.24 7.85
C THR A 91 6.85 -6.61 7.90
N GLN A 92 7.08 -5.57 8.70
CA GLN A 92 8.41 -4.92 8.84
C GLN A 92 9.39 -5.72 9.71
N THR A 93 8.95 -6.77 10.41
CA THR A 93 9.80 -7.56 11.33
C THR A 93 10.40 -8.81 10.67
N SER A 94 10.01 -9.15 9.44
CA SER A 94 10.55 -10.31 8.73
C SER A 94 11.79 -9.92 7.90
N PRO A 95 12.97 -10.52 8.14
CA PRO A 95 14.12 -10.30 7.28
C PRO A 95 13.76 -10.75 5.87
N ALA A 96 13.94 -9.83 4.92
CA ALA A 96 13.70 -10.01 3.49
C ALA A 96 14.12 -11.40 2.99
N TYR A 97 13.24 -12.06 2.23
CA TYR A 97 13.60 -13.18 1.38
C TYR A 97 14.64 -12.69 0.36
N LYS A 98 15.93 -12.75 0.73
CA LYS A 98 17.05 -12.62 -0.21
C LYS A 98 16.93 -13.79 -1.20
N LYS A 99 16.50 -13.49 -2.42
CA LYS A 99 16.62 -14.40 -3.55
C LYS A 99 18.12 -14.65 -3.76
N SER A 100 18.56 -15.86 -3.45
CA SER A 100 19.92 -16.32 -3.69
C SER A 100 20.17 -16.39 -5.20
N SER A 101 20.70 -15.32 -5.78
CA SER A 101 21.40 -15.40 -7.06
C SER A 101 22.79 -16.00 -6.81
N SER A 102 22.89 -17.32 -6.90
CA SER A 102 24.15 -18.03 -7.13
C SER A 102 23.83 -19.43 -7.63
N GLU A 103 23.73 -19.57 -8.95
CA GLU A 103 24.08 -20.77 -9.71
C GLU A 103 23.91 -20.43 -11.20
N TYR A 104 25.01 -19.95 -11.81
CA TYR A 104 25.54 -20.35 -13.12
C TYR A 104 26.94 -19.76 -13.29
#